data_AF-A0A7S4E1B3-F1
#
_entry.id   AF-A0A7S4E1B3-F1
#
_cell.length_a   1.000
_cell.length_b   1.000
_cell.length_c   1.000
_cell.angle_alpha   90.00
_cell.angle_beta   90.00
_cell.angle_gamma   90.00
#
_symmetry.space_group_name_H-M   'P 1'
#
loop_
_entity.id
_entity.type
_entity.pdbx_description
1 polymer ?
#
loop_
_entity_poly.entity_id
_entity_poly.type
_entity_poly.pdbx_seq_one_letter_code
_entity_poly.pdbx_strand_id
1 'polypeptide(L)'
;AIGAWLGRKTTESSKDIIDNIGGKNGLEPLVWILQSYSNSVVVLFGAPIIMLFISYFNKLLMVDKYYEIDARNQWMYSLFVSVIMPFHIVLDVIVLNVQELFNGHQIYEYISYSSYRFQTRRVRWKLYEEEMDR
;
A
#
# COMPACT_ATOMS: atom_id res chain seq x y z
N ALA A 1 10.84 30.19 -22.62
CA ALA A 1 11.99 29.36 -23.04
C ALA A 1 12.71 28.69 -21.86
N ILE A 2 12.99 29.40 -20.76
CA ILE A 2 13.78 28.90 -19.62
C ILE A 2 13.05 27.80 -18.80
N GLY A 3 11.74 27.94 -18.57
CA GLY A 3 10.96 26.94 -17.80
C GLY A 3 10.85 25.57 -18.48
N ALA A 4 10.77 25.53 -19.81
CA ALA A 4 10.77 24.28 -20.57
C ALA A 4 12.14 23.58 -20.55
N TRP A 5 13.23 24.36 -20.43
CA TRP A 5 14.59 23.83 -20.35
C TRP A 5 14.92 23.30 -18.94
N LEU A 6 14.47 23.99 -17.88
CA LEU A 6 14.58 23.49 -16.51
C LEU A 6 13.75 22.22 -16.30
N GLY A 7 12.50 22.19 -16.78
CA GLY A 7 11.64 21.01 -16.70
C GLY A 7 12.24 19.80 -17.44
N ARG A 8 12.87 20.04 -18.60
CA ARG A 8 13.55 18.99 -19.38
C ARG A 8 14.77 18.44 -18.64
N LYS A 9 15.58 19.30 -18.01
CA LYS A 9 16.75 18.86 -17.22
C LYS A 9 16.38 18.06 -15.96
N THR A 10 15.32 18.43 -15.25
CA THR A 10 14.82 17.63 -14.12
C THR A 10 14.31 16.27 -14.57
N THR A 11 13.64 16.20 -15.73
CA THR A 11 13.19 14.91 -16.28
C THR A 11 14.31 14.04 -16.81
N GLU A 12 15.37 14.60 -17.41
CA GLU A 12 16.55 13.84 -17.85
C GLU A 12 17.36 13.33 -16.65
N SER A 13 17.62 14.18 -15.66
CA SER A 13 18.31 13.77 -14.43
C SER A 13 17.53 12.69 -13.67
N SER A 14 16.20 12.79 -13.64
CA SER A 14 15.36 11.77 -13.01
C SER A 14 15.39 10.46 -13.80
N LYS A 15 15.42 10.50 -15.14
CA LYS A 15 15.55 9.31 -16.00
C LYS A 15 16.88 8.58 -15.80
N ASP A 16 17.99 9.30 -15.67
CA ASP A 16 19.32 8.70 -15.49
C ASP A 16 19.46 8.04 -14.10
N ILE A 17 18.88 8.66 -13.07
CA ILE A 17 18.78 8.07 -11.71
C ILE A 17 17.93 6.80 -11.77
N ILE A 18 16.78 6.88 -12.45
CA ILE A 18 15.83 5.78 -12.62
C ILE A 18 16.44 4.57 -13.35
N ASP A 19 17.21 4.80 -14.41
CA ASP A 19 17.84 3.71 -15.20
C ASP A 19 18.97 3.04 -14.41
N ASN A 20 19.66 3.80 -13.54
CA ASN A 20 20.66 3.27 -12.61
C ASN A 20 20.02 2.37 -11.53
N ILE A 21 18.86 2.76 -11.01
CA ILE A 21 18.09 2.00 -10.02
C ILE A 21 17.52 0.71 -10.65
N GLY A 22 17.02 0.77 -11.88
CA GLY A 22 16.47 -0.38 -12.60
C GLY A 22 17.50 -1.44 -13.01
N GLY A 23 18.78 -1.09 -13.08
CA GLY A 23 19.88 -1.99 -13.46
C GLY A 23 20.36 -2.94 -12.35
N LYS A 24 19.92 -2.75 -11.10
CA LYS A 24 20.24 -3.64 -9.97
C LYS A 24 18.98 -4.33 -9.48
N ASN A 25 19.10 -5.59 -9.08
CA ASN A 25 18.09 -6.37 -8.34
C ASN A 25 17.63 -5.71 -7.01
N GLY A 26 17.97 -4.45 -6.74
CA GLY A 26 17.65 -3.69 -5.53
C GLY A 26 16.22 -3.15 -5.48
N LEU A 27 15.46 -3.22 -6.58
CA LEU A 27 14.06 -2.78 -6.59
C LEU A 27 13.06 -3.85 -6.12
N GLU A 28 13.37 -5.13 -6.33
CA GLU A 28 12.50 -6.25 -5.94
C GLU A 28 12.13 -6.23 -4.44
N PRO A 29 13.05 -5.91 -3.50
CA PRO A 29 12.70 -5.76 -2.09
C PRO A 29 11.70 -4.63 -1.81
N LEU A 30 11.74 -3.52 -2.55
CA LEU A 30 10.79 -2.40 -2.37
C LEU A 30 9.38 -2.80 -2.79
N VAL A 31 9.24 -3.59 -3.87
CA VAL A 31 7.95 -4.11 -4.31
C VAL A 31 7.35 -5.01 -3.23
N TRP A 32 8.15 -5.89 -2.65
CA TRP A 32 7.71 -6.80 -1.60
C TRP A 32 7.28 -6.05 -0.34
N ILE A 33 8.02 -5.02 0.05
CA ILE A 33 7.65 -4.15 1.19
C ILE A 33 6.33 -3.43 0.91
N LEU A 34 6.15 -2.86 -0.27
CA LEU A 34 4.91 -2.17 -0.65
C LEU A 34 3.71 -3.13 -0.67
N GLN A 35 3.91 -4.36 -1.15
CA GLN A 35 2.89 -5.41 -1.12
C GLN A 35 2.52 -5.79 0.31
N SER A 36 3.51 -5.97 1.19
CA SER A 36 3.30 -6.31 2.59
C SER A 36 2.57 -5.19 3.33
N TYR A 37 2.98 -3.93 3.13
CA TYR A 37 2.31 -2.76 3.69
C TYR A 37 0.86 -2.66 3.21
N SER A 38 0.62 -2.83 1.91
CA SER A 38 -0.73 -2.81 1.34
C SER A 38 -1.63 -3.87 1.98
N ASN A 39 -1.10 -5.07 2.23
CA ASN A 39 -1.83 -6.14 2.90
C ASN A 39 -2.18 -5.77 4.35
N SER A 40 -1.23 -5.22 5.11
CA SER A 40 -1.47 -4.77 6.49
C SER A 40 -2.55 -3.68 6.56
N VAL A 41 -2.54 -2.73 5.61
CA VAL A 41 -3.56 -1.67 5.53
C VAL A 41 -4.95 -2.26 5.26
N VAL A 42 -5.06 -3.20 4.31
CA VAL A 42 -6.34 -3.88 4.00
C VAL A 42 -6.87 -4.64 5.22
N VAL A 43 -6.00 -5.34 5.96
CA VAL A 43 -6.38 -6.06 7.17
C VAL A 43 -6.80 -5.08 8.28
N LEU A 44 -6.08 -3.98 8.45
CA LEU A 44 -6.39 -2.96 9.46
C LEU A 44 -7.78 -2.33 9.25
N PHE A 45 -8.13 -2.01 8.00
CA PHE A 45 -9.47 -1.50 7.66
C PHE A 45 -10.54 -2.59 7.57
N GLY A 46 -10.17 -3.82 7.21
CA GLY A 46 -11.06 -4.96 7.16
C GLY A 46 -11.50 -5.45 8.54
N ALA A 47 -10.62 -5.41 9.53
CA ALA A 47 -10.88 -5.85 10.89
C ALA A 47 -12.12 -5.20 11.56
N PRO A 48 -12.30 -3.86 11.56
CA PRO A 48 -13.49 -3.24 12.13
C PRO A 48 -14.76 -3.56 11.32
N ILE A 49 -14.66 -3.69 9.99
CA ILE A 49 -15.80 -4.04 9.13
C ILE A 49 -16.29 -5.46 9.45
N ILE A 50 -15.36 -6.41 9.56
CA ILE A 50 -15.68 -7.81 9.92
C ILE A 50 -16.24 -7.87 11.33
N MET A 51 -15.67 -7.14 12.29
CA MET A 51 -16.17 -7.12 13.67
C MET A 51 -17.58 -6.52 13.75
N LEU A 52 -17.87 -5.45 13.01
CA LEU A 52 -19.21 -4.87 12.93
C LEU A 52 -20.20 -5.83 12.27
N PHE A 53 -19.77 -6.55 11.22
CA PHE A 53 -20.59 -7.56 10.55
C PHE A 53 -20.95 -8.71 11.51
N ILE A 54 -19.97 -9.24 12.23
CA ILE A 54 -20.19 -10.27 13.26
C ILE A 54 -21.15 -9.76 14.33
N SER A 55 -20.99 -8.49 14.75
CA SER A 55 -21.85 -7.88 15.76
C SER A 55 -23.31 -7.78 15.34
N TYR A 56 -23.57 -7.34 14.10
CA TYR A 56 -24.92 -7.20 13.56
C TYR A 56 -25.59 -8.55 13.31
N PHE A 57 -24.85 -9.52 12.76
CA PHE A 57 -25.35 -10.85 12.43
C PHE A 57 -25.23 -11.86 13.58
N ASN A 58 -24.77 -11.46 14.77
CA ASN A 58 -24.53 -12.38 15.89
C ASN A 58 -25.76 -13.24 16.19
N LYS A 59 -26.95 -12.62 16.22
CA LYS A 59 -28.22 -13.32 16.48
C LYS A 59 -28.54 -14.44 15.47
N LEU A 60 -28.13 -14.27 14.21
CA LEU A 60 -28.37 -15.25 13.13
C LEU A 60 -27.29 -16.33 13.08
N LEU A 61 -26.04 -15.93 13.33
CA LEU A 61 -24.88 -16.81 13.26
C LEU A 61 -24.65 -17.62 14.56
N MET A 62 -25.28 -17.22 15.67
CA MET A 62 -25.10 -17.79 17.01
C MET A 62 -23.61 -17.90 17.39
N VAL A 63 -22.80 -16.91 17.00
CA VAL A 63 -21.34 -16.93 17.20
C VAL A 63 -20.99 -17.10 18.67
N ASP A 64 -21.74 -16.46 19.56
CA ASP A 64 -21.57 -16.56 21.02
C ASP A 64 -21.69 -18.00 21.53
N LYS A 65 -22.55 -18.82 20.92
CA LYS A 65 -22.76 -20.21 21.32
C LYS A 65 -21.65 -21.13 20.82
N TYR A 66 -21.10 -20.86 19.64
CA TYR A 66 -20.08 -21.70 19.01
C TYR A 66 -18.65 -21.35 19.46
N TYR A 67 -18.39 -20.08 19.76
CA TYR A 67 -17.06 -19.57 20.14
C TYR A 67 -16.92 -19.24 21.63
N GLU A 68 -17.95 -19.51 22.44
CA GLU A 68 -17.99 -19.22 23.88
C GLU A 68 -17.65 -17.75 24.22
N ILE A 69 -17.96 -16.84 23.29
CA ILE A 69 -17.76 -15.42 23.50
C ILE A 69 -18.89 -14.92 24.41
N ASP A 70 -18.54 -14.40 25.59
CA ASP A 70 -19.53 -13.80 26.48
C ASP A 70 -20.16 -12.59 25.77
N ALA A 71 -21.44 -12.71 25.43
CA ALA A 71 -22.23 -11.69 24.75
C ALA A 71 -22.15 -10.32 25.45
N ARG A 72 -21.89 -10.30 26.78
CA ARG A 72 -21.75 -9.07 27.56
C ARG A 72 -20.48 -8.28 27.22
N ASN A 73 -19.44 -8.92 26.69
CA ASN A 73 -18.14 -8.29 26.43
C ASN A 73 -17.90 -7.97 24.95
N GLN A 74 -18.83 -8.31 24.06
CA GLN A 74 -18.70 -8.09 22.61
C GLN A 74 -18.39 -6.62 22.24
N TRP A 75 -18.97 -5.68 22.99
CA TRP A 75 -18.73 -4.24 22.80
C TRP A 75 -17.28 -3.84 23.14
N MET A 76 -16.64 -4.48 24.12
CA MET A 76 -15.25 -4.19 24.51
C MET A 76 -14.28 -4.57 23.39
N TYR A 77 -14.52 -5.70 22.71
CA TYR A 77 -13.70 -6.11 21.57
C TYR A 77 -13.82 -5.13 20.39
N SER A 78 -15.03 -4.63 20.12
CA SER A 78 -15.24 -3.63 19.06
C SER A 78 -14.53 -2.32 19.35
N LEU A 79 -14.58 -1.85 20.60
CA LEU A 79 -13.85 -0.66 21.03
C LEU A 79 -12.34 -0.84 20.99
N PHE A 80 -11.83 -2.00 21.39
CA PHE A 80 -10.41 -2.30 21.33
C PHE A 80 -9.85 -2.17 19.91
N VAL A 81 -10.56 -2.73 18.92
CA VAL A 81 -10.18 -2.62 17.49
C VAL A 81 -10.24 -1.16 17.01
N SER A 82 -11.22 -0.38 17.45
CA SER A 82 -11.31 1.04 17.11
C SER A 82 -10.16 1.86 17.72
N VAL A 83 -9.74 1.55 18.94
CA VAL A 83 -8.68 2.27 19.64
C VAL A 83 -7.30 1.90 19.10
N ILE A 84 -7.06 0.64 18.74
CA ILE A 84 -5.74 0.20 18.26
C ILE A 84 -5.42 0.71 16.85
N MET A 85 -6.45 1.02 16.04
CA MET A 85 -6.30 1.50 14.67
C MET A 85 -5.38 2.72 14.51
N PRO A 86 -5.57 3.85 15.22
CA PRO A 86 -4.68 5.01 15.10
C PRO A 86 -3.25 4.70 15.55
N PHE A 87 -3.05 3.86 16.58
CA PHE A 87 -1.71 3.47 17.00
C PHE A 87 -1.00 2.62 15.94
N HIS A 88 -1.73 1.78 15.22
CA HIS A 88 -1.20 1.00 14.11
C HIS A 88 -0.71 1.90 12.96
N ILE A 89 -1.49 2.93 12.61
CA ILE A 89 -1.08 3.89 11.56
C ILE A 89 0.22 4.60 11.94
N VAL A 90 0.39 4.99 13.21
CA VAL A 90 1.62 5.63 13.68
C VAL A 90 2.81 4.67 13.59
N LEU A 91 2.63 3.41 14.00
CA LEU A 91 3.67 2.39 13.90
C LEU A 91 4.04 2.11 12.44
N ASP A 92 3.06 2.06 11.54
CA ASP A 92 3.29 1.84 10.12
C ASP A 92 4.18 2.93 9.51
N VAL A 93 3.99 4.20 9.90
CA VAL A 93 4.86 5.30 9.46
C VAL A 93 6.30 5.04 9.92
N ILE A 94 6.51 4.61 11.17
CA ILE A 94 7.86 4.32 11.69
C ILE A 94 8.48 3.14 10.95
N VAL A 95 7.72 2.06 10.73
CA VAL A 95 8.19 0.86 10.03
C VAL A 95 8.57 1.18 8.58
N LEU A 96 7.79 1.98 7.87
CA LEU A 96 8.11 2.41 6.51
C LEU A 96 9.42 3.22 6.47
N ASN A 97 9.62 4.15 7.40
CA ASN A 97 10.87 4.92 7.48
C ASN A 97 12.08 4.03 7.77
N VAL A 98 11.93 3.02 8.65
CA VAL A 98 13.00 2.06 8.94
C VAL A 98 13.32 1.20 7.71
N GLN A 99 12.30 0.76 6.99
CA GLN A 99 12.44 -0.02 5.76
C GLN A 99 13.14 0.77 4.64
N GLU A 100 12.85 2.06 4.51
CA GLU A 100 13.57 2.96 3.60
C GLU A 100 15.06 3.08 3.97
N LEU A 101 15.38 3.15 5.26
CA LEU A 101 16.77 3.21 5.72
C LEU A 101 17.56 1.94 5.37
N PHE A 102 16.94 0.76 5.48
CA PHE A 102 17.61 -0.51 5.18
C PHE A 102 17.82 -0.76 3.68
N ASN A 103 16.87 -0.34 2.84
CA ASN A 103 16.96 -0.56 1.40
C ASN A 103 17.81 0.50 0.68
N GLY A 104 18.10 1.63 1.33
CA GLY A 104 18.94 2.70 0.79
C GLY A 104 18.31 3.50 -0.35
N HIS A 105 17.04 3.25 -0.65
CA HIS A 105 16.26 3.90 -1.70
C HIS A 105 14.89 4.29 -1.13
N GLN A 106 14.44 5.50 -1.49
CA GLN A 106 13.15 6.03 -1.03
C GLN A 106 12.01 5.35 -1.80
N ILE A 107 10.90 5.02 -1.11
CA ILE A 107 9.73 4.38 -1.77
C ILE A 107 9.14 5.31 -2.84
N TYR A 108 9.23 6.62 -2.63
CA TYR A 108 8.78 7.64 -3.58
C TYR A 108 9.48 7.53 -4.96
N GLU A 109 10.79 7.30 -4.98
CA GLU A 109 11.55 7.13 -6.21
C GLU A 109 11.07 5.88 -6.98
N TYR A 110 10.73 4.81 -6.26
CA TYR A 110 10.17 3.61 -6.87
C TYR A 110 8.78 3.84 -7.49
N ILE A 111 7.89 4.58 -6.80
CA ILE A 111 6.55 4.87 -7.32
C ILE A 111 6.63 5.76 -8.57
N SER A 112 7.49 6.79 -8.55
CA SER A 112 7.71 7.63 -9.72
C SER A 112 8.31 6.85 -10.90
N TYR A 113 9.25 5.94 -10.63
CA TYR A 113 9.78 5.02 -11.63
C TYR A 113 8.70 4.13 -12.25
N SER A 114 7.91 3.45 -11.41
CA SER A 114 6.86 2.55 -11.89
C SER A 114 5.82 3.28 -12.75
N SER A 115 5.46 4.51 -12.38
CA SER A 115 4.54 5.37 -13.15
C SER A 115 5.15 5.80 -14.49
N TYR A 116 6.41 6.24 -14.48
CA TYR A 116 7.13 6.61 -15.70
C TYR A 116 7.27 5.42 -16.66
N ARG A 117 7.60 4.24 -16.11
CA ARG A 117 7.69 3.02 -16.90
C ARG A 117 6.32 2.63 -17.44
N PHE A 118 5.25 2.75 -16.64
CA PHE A 118 3.88 2.48 -17.07
C PHE A 118 3.51 3.29 -18.32
N GLN A 119 3.86 4.58 -18.34
CA GLN A 119 3.61 5.51 -19.46
C GLN A 119 4.51 5.26 -20.67
N THR A 120 5.78 4.89 -20.46
CA THR A 120 6.77 4.71 -21.54
C THR A 120 6.80 3.27 -22.09
N ARG A 121 5.81 2.43 -21.73
CA ARG A 121 5.73 1.05 -22.22
C ARG A 121 5.47 1.03 -23.73
N ARG A 122 6.30 0.26 -24.45
CA ARG A 122 6.15 0.00 -25.90
C ARG A 122 5.11 -1.06 -26.24
N VAL A 123 4.70 -1.87 -25.25
CA VAL A 123 3.76 -2.99 -25.40
C VAL A 123 2.58 -2.74 -24.46
N ARG A 124 1.35 -2.89 -24.98
CA ARG A 124 0.11 -2.69 -24.22
C ARG A 124 -0.05 -3.75 -23.14
N TRP A 125 -0.63 -3.38 -21.99
CA TRP A 125 -0.88 -4.31 -20.88
C TRP A 125 -2.10 -5.20 -21.14
N LYS A 126 -3.10 -4.67 -21.85
CA LYS A 126 -4.21 -5.43 -22.44
C LYS A 126 -3.91 -5.67 -23.91
N LEU A 127 -3.90 -6.94 -24.31
CA LEU A 127 -3.51 -7.36 -25.66
C LEU A 127 -4.45 -6.86 -26.78
N TYR A 128 -5.65 -6.33 -26.48
CA TYR A 128 -6.76 -6.18 -27.44
C TYR A 128 -7.48 -4.81 -27.47
N GLU A 129 -7.10 -3.81 -26.68
CA GLU A 129 -7.72 -2.48 -26.76
C GLU A 129 -7.02 -1.64 -27.85
N GLU A 130 -7.78 -1.04 -28.77
CA GLU A 130 -7.25 -0.26 -29.90
C GLU A 130 -6.90 1.19 -29.53
N GLU A 131 -7.56 1.76 -28.52
CA GLU A 131 -7.30 3.11 -28.04
C GLU A 131 -5.98 3.16 -27.25
N MET A 132 -5.14 4.15 -27.54
CA MET A 132 -3.98 4.48 -26.72
C MET A 132 -4.50 5.18 -25.46
N ASP A 133 -4.13 4.68 -24.27
CA ASP A 133 -4.36 5.36 -23.00
C ASP A 133 -3.77 6.79 -23.11
N ARG A 134 -4.64 7.78 -23.32
CA ARG A 134 -4.29 9.21 -23.38
C ARG A 134 -4.24 9.82 -22.00
#